data_AF-B6W7J3-F1
#
_entry.id   AF-B6W7J3-F1
#
_cell.length_a   1.000
_cell.length_b   1.000
_cell.length_c   1.000
_cell.angle_alpha   90.00
_cell.angle_beta   90.00
_cell.angle_gamma   90.00
#
_symmetry.space_group_name_H-M   'P 1'
#
loop_
_entity.id
_entity.type
_entity.pdbx_description
1 polymer ?
#
loop_
_entity_poly.entity_id
_entity_poly.type
_entity_poly.pdbx_seq_one_letter_code
_entity_poly.pdbx_strand_id
1 'polypeptide(L)'
;MTKKGNIYKGVNIENAAYSVTLCAERSALSSAISAGDKEIGTIIITGDSDMTYPCGVCRQFMAEFLDSDSKIVIANSTEDYKIYGLRDILPYNFSKKDLEEK
;
A
#
# COMPACT_ATOMS: atom_id res chain seq x y z
N MET A 1 1.36 7.86 -5.37
CA MET A 1 2.01 8.56 -6.49
C MET A 1 2.69 7.53 -7.38
N THR A 2 2.42 7.55 -8.67
CA THR A 2 3.05 6.66 -9.65
C THR A 2 4.42 7.19 -10.05
N LYS A 3 5.26 6.37 -10.71
CA LYS A 3 6.56 6.82 -11.24
C LYS A 3 6.41 7.92 -12.32
N LYS A 4 5.22 8.04 -12.93
CA LYS A 4 4.85 9.12 -13.87
C LYS A 4 4.37 10.41 -13.19
N GLY A 5 4.24 10.41 -11.85
CA GLY A 5 3.78 11.56 -11.07
C GLY A 5 2.26 11.62 -10.85
N ASN A 6 1.48 10.67 -11.36
CA ASN A 6 0.03 10.65 -11.15
C ASN A 6 -0.31 10.35 -9.68
N ILE A 7 -1.31 11.05 -9.14
CA ILE A 7 -1.75 10.90 -7.75
C ILE A 7 -3.14 10.25 -7.71
N TYR A 8 -3.21 9.10 -7.05
CA TYR A 8 -4.44 8.39 -6.75
C TYR A 8 -4.67 8.41 -5.25
N LYS A 9 -5.89 8.79 -4.84
CA LYS A 9 -6.30 8.86 -3.45
C LYS A 9 -7.17 7.66 -3.10
N GLY A 10 -7.11 7.23 -1.86
CA GLY A 10 -7.97 6.18 -1.32
C GLY A 10 -8.37 6.51 0.11
N VAL A 11 -9.50 5.95 0.53
CA VAL A 11 -10.03 6.04 1.90
C VAL A 11 -10.44 4.65 2.34
N ASN A 12 -10.57 4.41 3.65
CA ASN A 12 -11.21 3.20 4.12
C ASN A 12 -12.71 3.23 3.74
N ILE A 13 -13.22 2.09 3.31
CA ILE A 13 -14.62 1.88 2.94
C ILE A 13 -15.12 0.71 3.76
N GLU A 14 -15.97 1.02 4.74
CA GLU A 14 -16.52 0.04 5.66
C GLU A 14 -17.84 -0.55 5.14
N ASN A 15 -18.21 -1.70 5.69
CA ASN A 15 -19.45 -2.37 5.37
C ASN A 15 -20.00 -3.12 6.58
N ALA A 16 -21.32 -3.32 6.65
CA ALA A 16 -21.95 -4.13 7.70
C ALA A 16 -21.43 -5.58 7.71
N ALA A 17 -21.11 -6.15 6.54
CA ALA A 17 -20.35 -7.38 6.44
C ALA A 17 -18.84 -7.06 6.57
N TYR A 18 -18.32 -7.06 7.79
CA TYR A 18 -17.00 -6.51 8.11
C TYR A 18 -15.84 -7.09 7.27
N SER A 19 -15.96 -8.33 6.79
CA SER A 19 -14.94 -8.99 5.97
C SER A 19 -14.70 -8.32 4.62
N VAL A 20 -15.66 -7.56 4.09
CA VAL A 20 -15.51 -6.86 2.78
C VAL A 20 -14.97 -5.44 2.93
N THR A 21 -14.63 -5.02 4.15
CA THR A 21 -14.00 -3.71 4.40
C THR A 21 -12.70 -3.56 3.62
N LEU A 22 -12.57 -2.43 2.93
CA LEU A 22 -11.41 -2.07 2.14
C LEU A 22 -10.65 -0.95 2.83
N CYS A 23 -9.36 -1.12 3.08
CA CYS A 23 -8.53 -0.07 3.67
C CYS A 23 -8.11 0.95 2.60
N ALA A 24 -7.71 2.14 3.04
CA ALA A 24 -7.33 3.26 2.18
C ALA A 24 -6.22 2.92 1.18
N GLU A 25 -5.23 2.13 1.60
CA GLU A 25 -4.09 1.71 0.79
C GLU A 25 -4.56 0.86 -0.39
N ARG A 26 -5.42 -0.13 -0.12
CA ARG A 26 -5.98 -1.01 -1.16
C ARG A 26 -6.90 -0.23 -2.08
N SER A 27 -7.70 0.70 -1.55
CA SER A 27 -8.55 1.57 -2.37
C SER A 27 -7.73 2.46 -3.32
N ALA A 28 -6.64 3.07 -2.84
CA ALA A 28 -5.77 3.93 -3.64
C ALA A 28 -5.05 3.14 -4.75
N LEU A 29 -4.47 1.98 -4.39
CA LEU A 29 -3.78 1.12 -5.33
C LEU A 29 -4.74 0.55 -6.38
N SER A 30 -5.92 0.10 -5.97
CA SER A 30 -6.94 -0.40 -6.90
C SER A 30 -7.33 0.68 -7.91
N SER A 31 -7.48 1.93 -7.46
CA SER A 31 -7.77 3.07 -8.35
C SER A 31 -6.67 3.30 -9.38
N ALA A 32 -5.39 3.26 -8.96
CA ALA A 32 -4.26 3.40 -9.87
C ALA A 32 -4.20 2.26 -10.89
N ILE A 33 -4.36 1.01 -10.42
CA ILE A 33 -4.31 -0.19 -11.25
C ILE A 33 -5.46 -0.19 -12.27
N SER A 34 -6.67 0.16 -11.86
CA SER A 34 -7.83 0.26 -12.75
C SER A 34 -7.68 1.35 -13.80
N ALA A 35 -6.93 2.41 -13.52
CA ALA A 35 -6.55 3.43 -14.49
C ALA A 35 -5.39 3.02 -15.42
N GLY A 36 -4.83 1.81 -15.24
CA GLY A 36 -3.71 1.29 -16.02
C GLY A 36 -2.32 1.70 -15.50
N ASP A 37 -2.26 2.44 -14.40
CA ASP A 37 -1.01 2.89 -13.80
C ASP A 37 -0.51 1.90 -12.75
N LYS A 38 0.42 1.03 -13.17
CA LYS A 38 0.96 -0.06 -12.33
C LYS A 38 2.32 0.23 -11.73
N GLU A 39 3.04 1.23 -12.24
CA GLU A 39 4.36 1.62 -11.74
C GLU A 39 4.20 2.58 -10.55
N ILE A 40 4.08 2.03 -9.35
CA ILE A 40 3.91 2.81 -8.13
C ILE A 40 5.28 3.26 -7.63
N GLY A 41 5.46 4.57 -7.43
CA GLY A 41 6.72 5.11 -6.90
C GLY A 41 6.67 5.33 -5.39
N THR A 42 5.56 5.83 -4.88
CA THR A 42 5.40 6.12 -3.45
C THR A 42 3.95 5.99 -3.02
N ILE A 43 3.71 5.30 -1.91
CA ILE A 43 2.44 5.30 -1.18
C ILE A 43 2.61 6.11 0.11
N ILE A 44 1.62 6.95 0.42
CA ILE A 44 1.61 7.76 1.65
C ILE A 44 0.36 7.34 2.42
N ILE A 45 0.54 6.98 3.69
CA ILE A 45 -0.49 6.50 4.59
C ILE A 45 -0.59 7.46 5.76
N THR A 46 -1.80 7.95 6.00
CA THR A 46 -2.14 8.87 7.09
C THR A 46 -3.40 8.34 7.77
N GLY A 47 -3.55 8.60 9.06
CA GLY A 47 -4.75 8.26 9.80
C GLY A 47 -4.78 8.97 11.15
N ASP A 48 -5.83 8.71 11.92
CA ASP A 48 -6.06 9.38 13.20
C ASP A 48 -5.20 8.81 14.35
N SER A 49 -4.57 7.65 14.13
CA SER A 49 -3.66 7.02 15.09
C SER A 49 -2.22 7.42 14.83
N ASP A 50 -1.42 7.54 15.89
CA ASP A 50 0.02 7.77 15.79
C ASP A 50 0.68 6.67 14.95
N MET A 51 1.37 7.08 13.89
CA MET A 51 2.06 6.20 12.95
C MET A 51 1.16 5.06 12.47
N THR A 52 0.11 5.41 11.71
CA THR A 52 -0.88 4.45 11.20
C THR A 52 -0.24 3.46 10.21
N TYR A 53 0.32 2.36 10.73
CA TYR A 53 0.95 1.31 9.92
C TYR A 53 -0.10 0.52 9.13
N PRO A 54 0.21 0.09 7.89
CA PRO A 54 -0.69 -0.72 7.10
C PRO A 54 -0.96 -2.07 7.75
N CYS A 55 -2.20 -2.55 7.64
CA CYS A 55 -2.58 -3.88 8.12
C CYS A 55 -1.93 -4.99 7.27
N GLY A 56 -1.86 -6.22 7.79
CA GLY A 56 -1.20 -7.34 7.09
C GLY A 56 -1.73 -7.59 5.67
N VAL A 57 -3.03 -7.43 5.46
CA VAL A 57 -3.65 -7.59 4.13
C VAL A 57 -3.18 -6.50 3.15
N CYS A 58 -3.08 -5.25 3.60
CA CYS A 58 -2.53 -4.16 2.79
C CYS A 58 -1.05 -4.37 2.48
N ARG A 59 -0.28 -4.88 3.45
CA ARG A 59 1.15 -5.21 3.23
C ARG A 59 1.30 -6.27 2.15
N GLN A 60 0.53 -7.34 2.22
CA GLN A 60 0.57 -8.40 1.21
C GLN A 60 0.07 -7.91 -0.15
N PHE A 61 -0.97 -7.08 -0.19
CA PHE A 61 -1.46 -6.48 -1.43
C PHE A 61 -0.39 -5.56 -2.04
N MET A 62 0.28 -4.74 -1.23
CA MET A 62 1.40 -3.92 -1.68
C MET A 62 2.54 -4.77 -2.22
N ALA A 63 2.85 -5.91 -1.60
CA ALA A 63 3.92 -6.79 -2.05
C ALA A 63 3.72 -7.34 -3.47
N GLU A 64 2.48 -7.38 -3.96
CA GLU A 64 2.15 -7.82 -5.32
C GLU A 64 2.31 -6.71 -6.37
N PHE A 65 2.20 -5.44 -5.98
CA PHE A 65 2.11 -4.31 -6.92
C PHE A 65 3.19 -3.24 -6.77
N LEU A 66 3.95 -3.24 -5.66
CA LEU A 66 5.05 -2.33 -5.46
C LEU A 66 6.35 -2.97 -5.94
N ASP A 67 7.11 -2.20 -6.72
CA ASP A 67 8.49 -2.53 -7.07
C ASP A 67 9.40 -2.42 -5.84
N SER A 68 10.58 -3.04 -5.89
CA SER A 68 11.56 -3.02 -4.80
C SER A 68 12.09 -1.62 -4.45
N ASP A 69 12.01 -0.66 -5.37
CA ASP A 69 12.39 0.74 -5.19
C ASP A 69 11.22 1.64 -4.74
N SER A 70 10.01 1.09 -4.62
CA SER A 70 8.84 1.81 -4.12
C SER A 70 9.02 2.23 -2.66
N LYS A 71 8.52 3.41 -2.33
CA LYS A 71 8.55 3.94 -0.96
C LYS A 71 7.19 3.84 -0.30
N ILE A 72 7.16 3.36 0.94
CA ILE A 72 5.98 3.42 1.82
C ILE A 72 6.24 4.49 2.87
N VAL A 73 5.44 5.54 2.87
CA VAL A 73 5.53 6.65 3.82
C VAL A 73 4.37 6.54 4.80
N ILE A 74 4.70 6.50 6.09
CA ILE A 74 3.73 6.55 7.18
C ILE A 74 3.89 7.92 7.82
N ALA A 75 2.85 8.74 7.73
CA ALA A 75 2.93 10.14 8.10
C ALA A 75 1.81 10.53 9.06
N ASN A 76 2.19 11.22 10.14
CA ASN A 76 1.27 11.96 11.00
C ASN A 76 1.12 13.41 10.48
N SER A 77 2.19 13.95 9.89
CA SER A 77 2.21 15.29 9.29
C SER A 77 3.28 15.39 8.20
N THR A 78 3.47 16.57 7.63
CA THR A 78 4.57 16.85 6.69
C THR A 78 5.94 16.86 7.35
N GLU A 79 6.01 17.00 8.67
CA GLU A 79 7.25 17.11 9.45
C GLU A 79 7.53 15.82 10.25
N ASP A 80 6.49 15.02 10.51
CA ASP A 80 6.57 13.78 11.26
C ASP A 80 6.09 12.60 10.40
N TYR A 81 7.06 11.92 9.78
CA TYR A 81 6.83 10.75 8.96
C TYR A 81 8.04 9.81 8.95
N LYS A 82 7.78 8.55 8.59
CA LYS A 82 8.80 7.52 8.40
C LYS A 82 8.69 6.93 6.99
N ILE A 83 9.83 6.65 6.37
CA ILE A 83 9.90 6.02 5.05
C ILE A 83 10.42 4.59 5.22
N TYR A 84 9.74 3.67 4.53
CA TYR A 84 10.07 2.26 4.49
C TYR A 84 10.14 1.77 3.05
N GLY A 85 10.92 0.72 2.82
CA GLY A 85 10.77 -0.17 1.68
C GLY A 85 9.83 -1.33 2.01
N LEU A 86 9.48 -2.11 0.98
CA LEU A 86 8.59 -3.26 1.15
C LEU A 86 9.11 -4.30 2.15
N ARG A 87 10.42 -4.58 2.12
CA ARG A 87 11.06 -5.56 3.01
C ARG A 87 11.05 -5.16 4.48
N ASP A 88 10.97 -3.87 4.78
CA ASP A 88 10.93 -3.38 6.16
C ASP A 88 9.56 -3.66 6.81
N ILE A 89 8.48 -3.60 6.01
CA ILE A 89 7.11 -3.79 6.51
C ILE A 89 6.63 -5.25 6.38
N LEU A 90 7.17 -6.01 5.43
CA LEU A 90 6.80 -7.41 5.20
C LEU A 90 8.04 -8.25 4.85
N PRO A 91 8.88 -8.59 5.83
CA PRO A 91 10.05 -9.43 5.60
C PRO A 91 9.64 -10.84 5.19
N TYR A 92 10.42 -11.47 4.32
CA TYR A 92 10.18 -12.84 3.83
C TYR A 92 8.77 -13.03 3.24
N ASN A 93 8.29 -12.04 2.50
CA ASN A 93 6.93 -12.05 1.96
C ASN A 93 6.69 -13.20 0.98
N PHE A 94 5.50 -13.81 1.08
CA PHE A 94 5.00 -14.71 0.04
C PHE A 94 4.72 -13.94 -1.25
N SER A 95 5.03 -14.53 -2.39
CA SER A 95 4.96 -13.90 -3.71
C SER A 95 4.59 -14.89 -4.81
N LYS A 96 4.46 -14.39 -6.04
CA LYS A 96 4.30 -15.24 -7.23
C LYS A 96 5.38 -16.31 -7.40
N LYS A 97 6.61 -16.03 -6.95
CA LYS A 97 7.72 -16.99 -7.06
C LYS A 97 7.41 -18.28 -6.30
N ASP A 98 6.85 -18.13 -5.11
CA ASP A 98 6.49 -19.24 -4.23
C ASP A 98 5.31 -20.08 -4.78
N LEU A 99 4.51 -19.52 -5.71
CA LEU A 99 3.43 -20.25 -6.39
C LEU A 99 3.93 -21.11 -7.57
N GLU A 100 5.05 -20.72 -8.17
CA GLU A 100 5.64 -21.37 -9.34
C GLU A 100 6.57 -22.54 -8.95
N GLU A 101 7.09 -22.54 -7.72
CA GLU A 101 7.95 -23.58 -7.14
C GLU A 101 7.17 -24.83 -6.67
N LYS A 102 6.33 -25.39 -7.56
CA LYS A 102 5.62 -26.67 -7.30
C LYS A 102 6.55 -27.88 -7.21
#